data_AF-A0A8H6MET3-F1
#
_entry.id   AF-A0A8H6MET3-F1
#
_cell.length_a   1.000
_cell.length_b   1.000
_cell.length_c   1.000
_cell.angle_alpha   90.00
_cell.angle_beta   90.00
_cell.angle_gamma   90.00
#
_symmetry.space_group_name_H-M   'P 1'
#
loop_
_entity.id
_entity.type
_entity.pdbx_description
1 polymer ?
#
loop_
_entity_poly.entity_id
_entity_poly.type
_entity_poly.pdbx_seq_one_letter_code
_entity_poly.pdbx_strand_id
1 'polypeptide(L)'
;MRYIEGSPNSSKPRAQNSGHPSTPHRRLEHILGLTPTTGAERSPHNPLEALDALYRLLLETCPDPELSMNWLRAIQAKDYAQSPVWLLRLVLEASPGEEQCALGSLASLLPIQLFRESLESPYMFYHKSFLDFIADRTRCGEAFLSDEQDMAWKAQRFFQTLDRHLAILPLPDSKHYEQYTRMLTYVPRAAFEVVEPHILSCDLQKWAATWADAADGNYHVTRWIIVYMFDIVHCGCSRYRCRPTCRSSARKLADVLRMKGWDIPSWLQVLGREWKDQFSPKIGGNTTVYVSTGS
;
A
#
# COMPACT_ATOMS: atom_id res chain seq x y z
N MET A 1 58.79 3.41 79.03
CA MET A 1 58.46 2.65 77.80
C MET A 1 58.20 3.67 76.70
N ARG A 2 58.96 3.56 75.60
CA ARG A 2 59.13 4.60 74.57
C ARG A 2 57.86 4.77 73.71
N TYR A 3 57.45 6.01 73.50
CA TYR A 3 56.58 6.43 72.40
C TYR A 3 57.44 6.54 71.13
N ILE A 4 56.96 5.97 70.01
CA ILE A 4 57.54 6.14 68.67
C ILE A 4 56.44 6.69 67.75
N GLU A 5 56.85 7.69 66.97
CA GLU A 5 56.11 8.41 65.94
C GLU A 5 55.66 7.52 64.76
N GLY A 6 54.56 7.89 64.11
CA GLY A 6 54.09 7.30 62.86
C GLY A 6 53.47 8.38 61.96
N SER A 7 54.18 8.68 60.87
CA SER A 7 54.01 9.77 59.91
C SER A 7 52.72 9.71 59.05
N PRO A 8 52.35 10.83 58.37
CA PRO A 8 51.20 10.94 57.48
C PRO A 8 51.58 10.77 55.99
N ASN A 9 50.73 10.13 55.18
CA ASN A 9 50.47 10.49 53.77
C ASN A 9 49.55 9.50 53.06
N SER A 10 48.59 10.02 52.28
CA SER A 10 48.28 9.57 50.91
C SER A 10 46.94 10.16 50.44
N SER A 11 46.97 11.40 49.98
CA SER A 11 45.93 12.04 49.17
C SER A 11 45.84 11.32 47.82
N LYS A 12 44.73 10.64 47.55
CA LYS A 12 44.40 10.11 46.21
C LYS A 12 43.92 11.24 45.29
N PRO A 13 44.38 11.33 44.02
CA PRO A 13 43.81 12.26 43.07
C PRO A 13 42.44 11.76 42.58
N ARG A 14 41.45 12.64 42.69
CA ARG A 14 40.09 12.47 42.20
C ARG A 14 40.10 12.64 40.68
N ALA A 15 39.86 11.56 39.94
CA ALA A 15 39.65 11.62 38.50
C ALA A 15 38.46 12.54 38.20
N GLN A 16 38.73 13.67 37.56
CA GLN A 16 37.71 14.57 37.04
C GLN A 16 37.15 13.96 35.75
N ASN A 17 36.04 13.25 35.89
CA ASN A 17 35.19 12.88 34.77
C ASN A 17 34.53 14.16 34.23
N SER A 18 35.14 14.79 33.23
CA SER A 18 34.58 15.90 32.46
C SER A 18 33.51 15.38 31.47
N GLY A 19 32.47 14.75 32.01
CA GLY A 19 31.27 14.36 31.27
C GLY A 19 30.39 15.57 31.02
N HIS A 20 30.81 16.47 30.12
CA HIS A 20 29.89 17.45 29.59
C HIS A 20 28.91 16.72 28.66
N PRO A 21 27.59 16.74 28.92
CA PRO A 21 26.63 16.14 28.02
C PRO A 21 26.68 16.92 26.72
N SER A 22 27.40 16.38 25.74
CA SER A 22 27.39 16.85 24.36
C SER A 22 25.94 17.09 23.97
N THR A 23 25.61 18.30 23.51
CA THR A 23 24.26 18.64 23.10
C THR A 23 23.77 17.60 22.10
N PRO A 24 22.47 17.25 22.09
CA PRO A 24 21.92 16.31 21.11
C PRO A 24 22.32 16.65 19.67
N HIS A 25 22.44 17.95 19.38
CA HIS A 25 22.95 18.47 18.12
C HIS A 25 24.39 18.03 17.81
N ARG A 26 25.32 18.18 18.76
CA ARG A 26 26.71 17.72 18.58
C ARG A 26 26.84 16.19 18.45
N ARG A 27 26.00 15.42 19.15
CA ARG A 27 25.96 13.97 18.98
C ARG A 27 25.46 13.59 17.59
N LEU A 28 24.41 14.26 17.12
CA LEU A 28 23.89 14.06 15.78
C LEU A 28 24.92 14.46 14.71
N GLU A 29 25.60 15.59 14.86
CA GLU A 29 26.69 16.00 13.96
C GLU A 29 27.84 15.01 13.94
N HIS A 30 28.17 14.40 15.09
CA HIS A 30 29.20 13.39 15.17
C HIS A 30 28.78 12.07 14.51
N ILE A 31 27.55 11.61 14.76
CA ILE A 31 26.97 10.40 14.16
C ILE A 31 26.80 10.54 12.65
N LEU A 32 26.39 11.72 12.19
CA LEU A 32 26.20 12.02 10.77
C LEU A 32 27.51 12.37 10.04
N GLY A 33 28.66 12.36 10.71
CA GLY A 33 29.94 12.76 10.12
C GLY A 33 29.97 14.22 9.65
N LEU A 34 29.10 15.08 10.17
CA LEU A 34 28.97 16.50 9.80
C LEU A 34 30.02 17.38 10.46
N THR A 35 30.82 16.85 11.39
CA THR A 35 31.93 17.60 11.98
C THR A 35 32.89 17.96 10.84
N PRO A 36 33.11 19.25 10.53
CA PRO A 36 34.03 19.66 9.49
C PRO A 36 35.42 19.20 9.90
N THR A 37 35.86 18.04 9.42
CA THR A 37 37.24 17.60 9.59
C THR A 37 38.03 18.46 8.64
N THR A 38 38.59 19.55 9.18
CA THR A 38 39.47 20.45 8.46
C THR A 38 40.60 19.64 7.82
N GLY A 39 40.47 19.33 6.52
CA GLY A 39 41.54 18.79 5.69
C GLY A 39 41.47 17.32 5.28
N ALA A 40 40.46 16.53 5.69
CA ALA A 40 40.29 15.16 5.19
C ALA A 40 39.08 15.10 4.25
N GLU A 41 39.31 14.60 3.03
CA GLU A 41 38.25 14.29 2.06
C GLU A 41 37.12 13.55 2.79
N ARG A 42 35.90 14.11 2.75
CA ARG A 42 34.72 13.45 3.31
C ARG A 42 34.60 12.10 2.65
N SER A 43 34.90 11.04 3.39
CA SER A 43 34.65 9.70 2.91
C SER A 43 33.14 9.58 2.66
N PRO A 44 32.68 9.17 1.47
CA PRO A 44 31.27 9.17 1.07
C PRO A 44 30.45 8.06 1.76
N HIS A 45 30.79 7.72 3.00
CA HIS A 45 30.15 6.65 3.75
C HIS A 45 28.75 7.08 4.21
N ASN A 46 27.78 6.22 3.95
CA ASN A 46 26.42 6.38 4.40
C ASN A 46 26.39 6.36 5.94
N PRO A 47 25.97 7.43 6.63
CA PRO A 47 25.97 7.48 8.10
C PRO A 47 25.00 6.46 8.73
N LEU A 48 24.11 5.86 7.92
CA LEU A 48 23.18 4.82 8.32
C LEU A 48 23.63 3.42 7.88
N GLU A 49 24.86 3.23 7.40
CA GLU A 49 25.34 1.95 6.84
C GLU A 49 25.15 0.76 7.79
N ALA A 50 25.48 0.93 9.07
CA ALA A 50 25.30 -0.14 10.07
C ALA A 50 23.81 -0.47 10.30
N LEU A 51 22.94 0.54 10.25
CA LEU A 51 21.49 0.36 10.38
C LEU A 51 20.90 -0.29 9.12
N ASP A 52 21.39 0.10 7.94
CA ASP A 52 20.98 -0.49 6.66
C ASP A 52 21.44 -1.95 6.56
N ALA A 53 22.63 -2.27 7.08
CA ALA A 53 23.09 -3.66 7.20
C ALA A 53 22.18 -4.49 8.12
N LEU A 54 21.72 -3.94 9.24
CA LEU A 54 20.73 -4.59 10.09
C LEU A 54 19.40 -4.81 9.37
N TYR A 55 18.89 -3.81 8.65
CA TYR A 55 17.64 -3.94 7.90
C TYR A 55 17.73 -4.97 6.78
N ARG A 56 18.86 -5.03 6.05
CA ARG A 56 19.11 -6.09 5.06
C ARG A 56 19.11 -7.46 5.71
N LEU A 57 19.86 -7.63 6.81
CA LEU A 57 19.91 -8.90 7.53
C LEU A 57 18.51 -9.34 7.99
N LEU A 58 17.69 -8.43 8.50
CA LEU A 58 16.32 -8.76 8.91
C LEU A 58 15.46 -9.24 7.73
N LEU A 59 15.56 -8.60 6.56
CA LEU A 59 14.85 -9.01 5.34
C LEU A 59 15.35 -10.36 4.83
N GLU A 60 16.66 -10.61 4.86
CA GLU A 60 17.27 -11.88 4.46
C GLU A 60 16.86 -13.04 5.38
N THR A 61 16.49 -12.77 6.63
CA THR A 61 15.95 -13.81 7.53
C THR A 61 14.48 -14.15 7.27
N CYS A 62 13.79 -13.42 6.40
CA CYS A 62 12.43 -13.79 6.00
C CYS A 62 12.43 -15.08 5.18
N PRO A 63 11.39 -15.94 5.32
CA PRO A 63 11.25 -17.13 4.47
C PRO A 63 11.21 -16.81 2.97
N ASP A 64 10.64 -15.65 2.63
CA ASP A 64 10.57 -15.12 1.27
C ASP A 64 10.83 -13.59 1.30
N PRO A 65 12.09 -13.15 1.18
CA PRO A 65 12.45 -11.73 1.26
C PRO A 65 11.79 -10.86 0.19
N GLU A 66 11.55 -11.39 -1.01
CA GLU A 66 10.91 -10.66 -2.11
C GLU A 66 9.43 -10.41 -1.79
N LEU A 67 8.72 -11.45 -1.33
CA LEU A 67 7.34 -11.31 -0.88
C LEU A 67 7.24 -10.34 0.30
N SER A 68 8.13 -10.44 1.30
CA SER A 68 8.19 -9.49 2.41
C SER A 68 8.36 -8.06 1.91
N MET A 69 9.28 -7.80 0.99
CA MET A 69 9.52 -6.47 0.44
C MET A 69 8.27 -5.93 -0.28
N ASN A 70 7.60 -6.76 -1.08
CA ASN A 70 6.35 -6.39 -1.75
C ASN A 70 5.26 -5.98 -0.75
N TRP A 71 5.08 -6.75 0.33
CA TRP A 71 4.15 -6.39 1.40
C TRP A 71 4.51 -5.06 2.07
N LEU A 72 5.78 -4.85 2.42
CA LEU A 72 6.23 -3.61 3.06
C LEU A 72 6.03 -2.38 2.17
N ARG A 73 6.36 -2.50 0.87
CA ARG A 73 6.13 -1.44 -0.13
C ARG A 73 4.66 -1.17 -0.36
N ALA A 74 3.82 -2.20 -0.29
CA ALA A 74 2.38 -2.00 -0.30
C ALA A 74 1.89 -1.25 0.92
N ILE A 75 2.26 -1.67 2.12
CA ILE A 75 1.84 -1.00 3.35
C ILE A 75 2.33 0.46 3.41
N GLN A 76 3.56 0.73 2.95
CA GLN A 76 4.12 2.09 2.91
C GLN A 76 3.38 3.01 1.94
N ALA A 77 2.81 2.47 0.86
CA ALA A 77 2.18 3.29 -0.17
C ALA A 77 1.03 4.11 0.43
N LYS A 78 0.97 5.38 0.06
CA LYS A 78 -0.03 6.34 0.58
C LYS A 78 -1.46 5.82 0.47
N ASP A 79 -1.73 5.07 -0.59
CA ASP A 79 -3.02 4.49 -0.93
C ASP A 79 -3.46 3.36 0.05
N TYR A 80 -2.50 2.74 0.74
CA TYR A 80 -2.70 1.61 1.64
C TYR A 80 -2.34 1.92 3.09
N ALA A 81 -1.56 2.97 3.35
CA ALA A 81 -1.03 3.30 4.69
C ALA A 81 -2.11 3.55 5.76
N GLN A 82 -3.35 3.84 5.35
CA GLN A 82 -4.50 4.04 6.24
C GLN A 82 -5.56 2.95 6.11
N SER A 83 -5.29 1.92 5.30
CA SER A 83 -6.21 0.81 5.11
C SER A 83 -6.11 -0.13 6.31
N PRO A 84 -7.25 -0.64 6.81
CA PRO A 84 -7.25 -1.61 7.89
C PRO A 84 -6.57 -2.90 7.45
N VAL A 85 -5.93 -3.60 8.40
CA VAL A 85 -5.23 -4.87 8.14
C VAL A 85 -6.13 -5.88 7.45
N TRP A 86 -7.40 -6.03 7.84
CA TRP A 86 -8.31 -6.99 7.16
C TRP A 86 -8.43 -6.72 5.66
N LEU A 87 -8.45 -5.44 5.26
CA LEU A 87 -8.63 -5.03 3.87
C LEU A 87 -7.35 -5.29 3.06
N LEU A 88 -6.19 -5.00 3.64
CA LEU A 88 -4.91 -5.30 3.00
C LEU A 88 -4.73 -6.81 2.84
N ARG A 89 -5.08 -7.60 3.85
CA ARG A 89 -5.09 -9.06 3.76
C ARG A 89 -6.03 -9.56 2.69
N LEU A 90 -7.24 -9.00 2.64
CA LEU A 90 -8.25 -9.34 1.64
C LEU A 90 -7.70 -9.21 0.21
N VAL A 91 -6.92 -8.15 -0.05
CA VAL A 91 -6.47 -7.83 -1.41
C VAL A 91 -5.08 -8.34 -1.76
N LEU A 92 -4.15 -8.36 -0.81
CA LEU A 92 -2.76 -8.70 -1.06
C LEU A 92 -2.45 -10.19 -0.84
N GLU A 93 -3.15 -10.90 0.06
CA GLU A 93 -2.88 -12.33 0.29
C GLU A 93 -3.36 -13.19 -0.89
N ALA A 94 -2.48 -13.95 -1.57
CA ALA A 94 -2.92 -14.98 -2.54
C ALA A 94 -3.40 -16.27 -1.86
N SER A 95 -2.89 -16.56 -0.67
CA SER A 95 -3.27 -17.75 0.10
C SER A 95 -3.42 -17.38 1.58
N PRO A 96 -4.33 -18.05 2.31
CA PRO A 96 -4.51 -17.79 3.73
C PRO A 96 -3.18 -17.88 4.50
N GLY A 97 -2.82 -16.81 5.22
CA GLY A 97 -1.61 -16.77 6.06
C GLY A 97 -0.32 -16.38 5.31
N GLU A 98 -0.40 -16.03 4.03
CA GLU A 98 0.73 -15.50 3.26
C GLU A 98 1.33 -14.25 3.93
N GLU A 99 0.48 -13.37 4.46
CA GLU A 99 0.89 -12.18 5.19
C GLU A 99 1.75 -12.51 6.42
N GLN A 100 1.32 -13.49 7.22
CA GLN A 100 2.06 -13.94 8.40
C GLN A 100 3.40 -14.56 8.01
N CYS A 101 3.46 -15.28 6.89
CA CYS A 101 4.70 -15.81 6.35
C CYS A 101 5.65 -14.68 5.92
N ALA A 102 5.12 -13.66 5.24
CA ALA A 102 5.88 -12.54 4.71
C ALA A 102 6.37 -11.57 5.81
N LEU A 103 5.55 -11.29 6.82
CA LEU A 103 5.83 -10.24 7.81
C LEU A 103 6.18 -10.79 9.20
N GLY A 104 6.01 -12.10 9.44
CA GLY A 104 6.15 -12.70 10.78
C GLY A 104 7.55 -12.56 11.39
N SER A 105 8.61 -12.64 10.58
CA SER A 105 10.01 -12.42 11.02
C SER A 105 10.34 -10.95 11.28
N LEU A 106 9.50 -10.02 10.81
CA LEU A 106 9.70 -8.57 10.90
C LEU A 106 8.96 -7.93 12.09
N ALA A 107 8.59 -8.73 13.09
CA ALA A 107 7.91 -8.29 14.31
C ALA A 107 8.70 -7.23 15.11
N SER A 108 10.01 -7.06 14.86
CA SER A 108 10.82 -5.98 15.42
C SER A 108 10.64 -4.63 14.68
N LEU A 109 10.16 -4.65 13.44
CA LEU A 109 9.98 -3.47 12.59
C LEU A 109 8.52 -3.01 12.50
N LEU A 110 7.60 -3.97 12.63
CA LEU A 110 6.14 -3.78 12.62
C LEU A 110 5.58 -4.17 13.99
N PRO A 111 4.62 -3.44 14.57
CA PRO A 111 3.99 -3.83 15.81
C PRO A 111 3.39 -5.22 15.73
N ILE A 112 3.54 -5.95 16.83
CA ILE A 112 2.91 -7.25 17.11
C ILE A 112 1.37 -7.09 17.28
N GLN A 113 0.76 -6.09 16.64
CA GLN A 113 -0.69 -6.05 16.45
C GLN A 113 -1.16 -7.13 15.47
N LEU A 114 -0.22 -7.74 14.75
CA LEU A 114 -0.39 -8.93 13.90
C LEU A 114 -1.12 -10.10 14.57
N PHE A 115 -1.20 -10.14 15.91
CA PHE A 115 -1.61 -11.36 16.60
C PHE A 115 -2.92 -11.35 17.37
N ARG A 116 -3.63 -10.22 17.62
CA ARG A 116 -4.91 -10.35 18.38
C ARG A 116 -5.95 -9.23 18.45
N GLU A 117 -5.66 -7.93 18.33
CA GLU A 117 -6.58 -6.96 18.97
C GLU A 117 -7.38 -6.01 18.05
N SER A 118 -6.97 -5.76 16.80
CA SER A 118 -7.82 -4.97 15.88
C SER A 118 -7.37 -5.11 14.43
N LEU A 119 -8.09 -5.92 13.64
CA LEU A 119 -7.91 -5.93 12.18
C LEU A 119 -8.37 -4.62 11.51
N GLU A 120 -9.05 -3.75 12.27
CA GLU A 120 -9.56 -2.45 11.83
C GLU A 120 -8.49 -1.34 11.87
N SER A 121 -7.34 -1.61 12.50
CA SER A 121 -6.23 -0.67 12.56
C SER A 121 -5.31 -0.86 11.35
N PRO A 122 -4.71 0.22 10.81
CA PRO A 122 -3.69 0.09 9.77
C PRO A 122 -2.39 -0.47 10.36
N TYR A 123 -1.55 -1.04 9.50
CA TYR A 123 -0.16 -1.32 9.87
C TYR A 123 0.58 -0.03 10.23
N MET A 124 1.47 -0.14 11.20
CA MET A 124 2.33 0.96 11.61
C MET A 124 3.78 0.50 11.53
N PHE A 125 4.70 1.41 11.26
CA PHE A 125 6.14 1.11 11.29
C PHE A 125 6.75 1.76 12.53
N TYR A 126 7.60 1.03 13.25
CA TYR A 126 8.31 1.59 14.41
C TYR A 126 9.39 2.59 14.00
N HIS A 127 10.00 2.41 12.83
CA HIS A 127 11.18 3.14 12.42
C HIS A 127 10.97 3.86 11.08
N LYS A 128 10.96 5.20 11.13
CA LYS A 128 10.96 6.03 9.90
C LYS A 128 12.18 5.74 9.02
N SER A 129 13.35 5.51 9.63
CA SER A 129 14.59 5.17 8.94
C SER A 129 14.50 3.88 8.12
N PHE A 130 13.62 2.95 8.50
CA PHE A 130 13.35 1.73 7.73
C PHE A 130 12.50 2.03 6.49
N LEU A 131 11.50 2.89 6.61
CA LEU A 131 10.72 3.38 5.47
C LEU A 131 11.61 4.11 4.46
N ASP A 132 12.53 4.94 4.97
CA ASP A 132 13.52 5.63 4.13
C ASP A 132 14.51 4.65 3.50
N PHE A 133 14.80 3.51 4.14
CA PHE A 133 15.66 2.46 3.61
C PHE A 133 14.99 1.73 2.44
N ILE A 134 13.77 1.22 2.60
CA ILE A 134 13.05 0.49 1.55
C ILE A 134 12.61 1.37 0.37
N ALA A 135 12.58 2.69 0.56
CA ALA A 135 12.25 3.65 -0.50
C ALA A 135 13.47 4.15 -1.29
N ASP A 136 14.70 3.87 -0.83
CA ASP A 136 15.92 4.38 -1.45
C ASP A 136 16.77 3.22 -2.01
N ARG A 137 16.88 3.17 -3.34
CA ARG A 137 17.68 2.18 -4.05
C ARG A 137 19.14 2.17 -3.61
N THR A 138 19.71 3.32 -3.28
CA THR A 138 21.12 3.43 -2.90
C THR A 138 21.40 2.82 -1.52
N ARG A 139 20.37 2.72 -0.66
CA ARG A 139 20.46 2.12 0.67
C ARG A 139 20.06 0.65 0.66
N CYS A 140 18.94 0.34 0.03
CA CYS A 140 18.36 -1.00 -0.04
C CYS A 140 19.18 -1.95 -0.93
N GLY A 141 19.86 -1.41 -1.95
CA GLY A 141 20.70 -2.19 -2.85
C GLY A 141 19.88 -3.13 -3.72
N GLU A 142 20.23 -4.41 -3.75
CA GLU A 142 19.60 -5.42 -4.61
C GLU A 142 18.17 -5.76 -4.18
N ALA A 143 17.83 -5.59 -2.89
CA ALA A 143 16.48 -5.80 -2.38
C ALA A 143 15.50 -4.68 -2.79
N PHE A 144 15.98 -3.62 -3.44
CA PHE A 144 15.14 -2.52 -3.87
C PHE A 144 14.15 -2.97 -4.96
N LEU A 145 12.85 -2.78 -4.69
CA LEU A 145 11.81 -2.94 -5.70
C LEU A 145 11.60 -1.63 -6.45
N SER A 146 11.73 -1.70 -7.78
CA SER A 146 11.31 -0.59 -8.64
C SER A 146 9.81 -0.30 -8.49
N ASP A 147 9.42 0.94 -8.77
CA ASP A 147 8.00 1.30 -8.78
C ASP A 147 7.23 0.46 -9.81
N GLU A 148 7.82 0.10 -10.95
CA GLU A 148 7.16 -0.78 -11.92
C GLU A 148 6.90 -2.19 -11.35
N GLN A 149 7.87 -2.79 -10.66
CA GLN A 149 7.72 -4.12 -10.04
C GLN A 149 6.69 -4.11 -8.91
N ASP A 150 6.78 -3.14 -8.01
CA ASP A 150 5.83 -2.96 -6.92
C ASP A 150 4.41 -2.77 -7.46
N MET A 151 4.25 -1.95 -8.49
CA MET A 151 2.94 -1.74 -9.10
C MET A 151 2.40 -2.96 -9.84
N ALA A 152 3.25 -3.67 -10.57
CA ALA A 152 2.90 -4.92 -11.24
C ALA A 152 2.38 -5.96 -10.23
N TRP A 153 3.10 -6.15 -9.13
CA TRP A 153 2.73 -7.09 -8.08
C TRP A 153 1.40 -6.72 -7.44
N LYS A 154 1.22 -5.46 -7.01
CA LYS A 154 -0.04 -4.97 -6.43
C LYS A 154 -1.23 -5.21 -7.36
N ALA A 155 -1.07 -4.90 -8.64
CA ALA A 155 -2.13 -5.09 -9.62
C ALA A 155 -2.42 -6.59 -9.83
N GLN A 156 -1.40 -7.44 -9.91
CA GLN A 156 -1.61 -8.89 -9.98
C GLN A 156 -2.41 -9.39 -8.77
N ARG A 157 -2.03 -9.00 -7.54
CA ARG A 157 -2.76 -9.37 -6.31
C ARG A 157 -4.21 -8.91 -6.35
N PHE A 158 -4.42 -7.67 -6.81
CA PHE A 158 -5.75 -7.11 -6.98
C PHE A 158 -6.64 -7.96 -7.89
N PHE A 159 -6.16 -8.37 -9.07
CA PHE A 159 -6.98 -9.16 -9.99
C PHE A 159 -7.21 -10.59 -9.51
N GLN A 160 -6.22 -11.21 -8.85
CA GLN A 160 -6.40 -12.49 -8.18
C GLN A 160 -7.46 -12.39 -7.08
N THR A 161 -7.48 -11.28 -6.35
CA THR A 161 -8.49 -10.97 -5.35
C THR A 161 -9.86 -10.84 -5.99
N LEU A 162 -10.01 -10.06 -7.06
CA LEU A 162 -11.29 -9.96 -7.77
C LEU A 162 -11.79 -11.34 -8.25
N ASP A 163 -10.92 -12.15 -8.84
CA ASP A 163 -11.28 -13.46 -9.36
C ASP A 163 -11.74 -14.42 -8.25
N ARG A 164 -11.04 -14.44 -7.11
CA ARG A 164 -11.38 -15.27 -5.94
C ARG A 164 -12.63 -14.79 -5.21
N HIS A 165 -12.73 -13.50 -4.90
CA HIS A 165 -13.80 -12.96 -4.05
C HIS A 165 -15.16 -12.97 -4.73
N LEU A 166 -15.19 -12.82 -6.06
CA LEU A 166 -16.43 -12.97 -6.82
C LEU A 166 -16.96 -14.40 -6.87
N ALA A 167 -16.22 -15.37 -6.35
CA ALA A 167 -16.67 -16.74 -6.20
C ALA A 167 -17.11 -17.10 -4.76
N ILE A 168 -16.68 -16.36 -3.72
CA ILE A 168 -16.66 -16.94 -2.36
C ILE A 168 -17.23 -16.04 -1.26
N LEU A 169 -17.16 -14.70 -1.35
CA LEU A 169 -17.47 -13.87 -0.18
C LEU A 169 -18.67 -12.92 -0.40
N PRO A 170 -19.60 -12.82 0.57
CA PRO A 170 -20.52 -11.70 0.62
C PRO A 170 -19.68 -10.43 0.70
N LEU A 171 -20.10 -9.41 -0.05
CA LEU A 171 -19.45 -8.12 0.02
C LEU A 171 -19.38 -7.65 1.49
N PRO A 172 -18.34 -6.89 1.85
CA PRO A 172 -18.24 -6.32 3.18
C PRO A 172 -19.54 -5.58 3.53
N ASP A 173 -19.82 -5.41 4.82
CA ASP A 173 -20.95 -4.58 5.23
C ASP A 173 -20.88 -3.18 4.61
N SER A 174 -21.98 -2.44 4.61
CA SER A 174 -22.05 -1.13 3.95
C SER A 174 -20.96 -0.15 4.43
N LYS A 175 -20.46 -0.31 5.66
CA LYS A 175 -19.38 0.51 6.24
C LYS A 175 -18.02 0.16 5.64
N HIS A 176 -17.75 -1.12 5.41
CA HIS A 176 -16.50 -1.59 4.80
C HIS A 176 -16.51 -1.52 3.28
N TYR A 177 -17.68 -1.45 2.65
CA TYR A 177 -17.84 -1.34 1.20
C TYR A 177 -17.14 -0.11 0.63
N GLU A 178 -17.27 1.06 1.25
CA GLU A 178 -16.59 2.28 0.79
C GLU A 178 -15.06 2.15 0.86
N GLN A 179 -14.53 1.56 1.94
CA GLN A 179 -13.10 1.35 2.11
C GLN A 179 -12.56 0.38 1.06
N TYR A 180 -13.26 -0.75 0.85
CA TYR A 180 -12.91 -1.74 -0.17
C TYR A 180 -12.89 -1.12 -1.56
N THR A 181 -13.94 -0.38 -1.91
CA THR A 181 -14.11 0.23 -3.24
C THR A 181 -13.13 1.37 -3.51
N ARG A 182 -12.84 2.21 -2.50
CA ARG A 182 -11.74 3.18 -2.56
C ARG A 182 -10.42 2.48 -2.85
N MET A 183 -10.18 1.34 -2.20
CA MET A 183 -8.99 0.52 -2.45
C MET A 183 -8.88 0.07 -3.90
N LEU A 184 -10.02 -0.27 -4.53
CA LEU A 184 -10.03 -0.69 -5.92
C LEU A 184 -9.61 0.41 -6.88
N THR A 185 -9.89 1.68 -6.55
CA THR A 185 -9.53 2.81 -7.41
C THR A 185 -8.02 3.08 -7.48
N TYR A 186 -7.24 2.50 -6.56
CA TYR A 186 -5.81 2.74 -6.47
C TYR A 186 -4.97 1.87 -7.39
N VAL A 187 -5.54 0.93 -8.16
CA VAL A 187 -4.73 0.22 -9.16
C VAL A 187 -4.34 1.23 -10.25
N PRO A 188 -3.07 1.62 -10.34
CA PRO A 188 -2.69 2.74 -11.18
C PRO A 188 -2.81 2.34 -12.64
N ARG A 189 -3.14 3.34 -13.43
CA ARG A 189 -3.16 3.27 -14.88
C ARG A 189 -1.88 2.65 -15.47
N ALA A 190 -0.73 2.90 -14.83
CA ALA A 190 0.58 2.40 -15.24
C ALA A 190 0.71 0.87 -15.14
N ALA A 191 -0.01 0.21 -14.23
CA ALA A 191 0.04 -1.23 -14.09
C ALA A 191 -0.69 -1.96 -15.25
N PHE A 192 -1.46 -1.25 -16.09
CA PHE A 192 -2.25 -1.92 -17.12
C PHE A 192 -1.42 -2.67 -18.15
N GLU A 193 -0.27 -2.13 -18.57
CA GLU A 193 0.55 -2.81 -19.59
C GLU A 193 1.04 -4.17 -19.08
N VAL A 194 1.28 -4.28 -17.77
CA VAL A 194 1.70 -5.53 -17.13
C VAL A 194 0.52 -6.49 -16.95
N VAL A 195 -0.71 -5.97 -16.92
CA VAL A 195 -1.86 -6.70 -16.39
C VAL A 195 -2.99 -6.89 -17.42
N GLU A 196 -2.85 -6.32 -18.62
CA GLU A 196 -3.74 -6.54 -19.76
C GLU A 196 -4.06 -8.04 -19.98
N PRO A 197 -3.09 -8.98 -19.95
CA PRO A 197 -3.41 -10.40 -20.11
C PRO A 197 -4.36 -10.93 -19.04
N HIS A 198 -4.19 -10.50 -17.79
CA HIS A 198 -5.04 -10.91 -16.67
C HIS A 198 -6.45 -10.33 -16.83
N ILE A 199 -6.56 -9.04 -17.14
CA ILE A 199 -7.86 -8.38 -17.37
C ILE A 199 -8.64 -9.05 -18.48
N LEU A 200 -7.97 -9.48 -19.55
CA LEU A 200 -8.59 -10.19 -20.66
C LEU A 200 -9.02 -11.62 -20.30
N SER A 201 -8.37 -12.23 -19.30
CA SER A 201 -8.76 -13.55 -18.77
C SER A 201 -9.91 -13.48 -17.77
N CYS A 202 -10.12 -12.34 -17.12
CA CYS A 202 -11.15 -12.15 -16.12
C CYS A 202 -12.57 -12.11 -16.71
N ASP A 203 -13.54 -12.65 -15.98
CA ASP A 203 -14.97 -12.56 -16.33
C ASP A 203 -15.55 -11.19 -15.94
N LEU A 204 -15.20 -10.16 -16.71
CA LEU A 204 -15.69 -8.79 -16.54
C LEU A 204 -17.22 -8.69 -16.50
N GLN A 205 -17.94 -9.63 -17.13
CA GLN A 205 -19.41 -9.66 -17.09
C GLN A 205 -19.91 -10.04 -15.71
N LYS A 206 -19.38 -11.14 -15.16
CA LYS A 206 -19.68 -11.55 -13.78
C LYS A 206 -19.36 -10.43 -12.80
N TRP A 207 -18.24 -9.73 -13.00
CA TRP A 207 -17.83 -8.62 -12.14
C TRP A 207 -18.88 -7.51 -12.18
N ALA A 208 -19.18 -6.98 -13.36
CA ALA A 208 -20.17 -5.92 -13.51
C ALA A 208 -21.54 -6.30 -12.96
N ALA A 209 -21.95 -7.56 -13.11
CA ALA A 209 -23.21 -8.06 -12.56
C ALA A 209 -23.19 -8.04 -11.02
N THR A 210 -22.13 -8.57 -10.39
CA THR A 210 -21.99 -8.59 -8.93
C THR A 210 -21.99 -7.18 -8.36
N TRP A 211 -21.27 -6.24 -8.96
CA TRP A 211 -21.23 -4.86 -8.49
C TRP A 211 -22.55 -4.11 -8.74
N ALA A 212 -23.25 -4.40 -9.83
CA ALA A 212 -24.57 -3.85 -10.06
C ALA A 212 -25.61 -4.39 -9.05
N ASP A 213 -25.49 -5.65 -8.65
CA ASP A 213 -26.35 -6.26 -7.62
C ASP A 213 -26.02 -5.74 -6.21
N ALA A 214 -24.75 -5.44 -5.95
CA ALA A 214 -24.28 -4.83 -4.72
C ALA A 214 -24.75 -3.39 -4.49
N ALA A 215 -25.34 -2.77 -5.52
CA ALA A 215 -25.61 -1.35 -5.55
C ALA A 215 -26.74 -0.88 -4.60
N ASP A 216 -27.33 -1.79 -3.81
CA ASP A 216 -28.45 -1.56 -2.89
C ASP A 216 -28.28 -0.27 -2.06
N GLY A 217 -28.81 0.83 -2.59
CA GLY A 217 -28.74 2.17 -2.00
C GLY A 217 -27.43 2.96 -2.18
N ASN A 218 -26.31 2.33 -2.56
CA ASN A 218 -25.02 3.03 -2.73
C ASN A 218 -24.66 3.28 -4.21
N TYR A 219 -25.52 4.06 -4.86
CA TYR A 219 -25.40 4.40 -6.28
C TYR A 219 -24.06 5.07 -6.62
N HIS A 220 -23.60 6.01 -5.79
CA HIS A 220 -22.37 6.77 -6.08
C HIS A 220 -21.16 5.85 -6.15
N VAL A 221 -20.98 4.96 -5.17
CA VAL A 221 -19.84 4.05 -5.15
C VAL A 221 -19.90 3.07 -6.31
N THR A 222 -21.07 2.49 -6.59
CA THR A 222 -21.22 1.54 -7.70
C THR A 222 -20.94 2.19 -9.04
N ARG A 223 -21.44 3.42 -9.25
CA ARG A 223 -21.13 4.23 -10.42
C ARG A 223 -19.62 4.43 -10.57
N TRP A 224 -18.92 4.79 -9.50
CA TRP A 224 -17.47 4.96 -9.51
C TRP A 224 -16.72 3.69 -9.90
N ILE A 225 -17.16 2.52 -9.44
CA ILE A 225 -16.55 1.23 -9.81
C ILE A 225 -16.80 0.92 -11.28
N ILE A 226 -18.04 1.09 -11.76
CA ILE A 226 -18.38 0.90 -13.17
C ILE A 226 -17.50 1.79 -14.04
N VAL A 227 -17.42 3.07 -13.67
CA VAL A 227 -16.55 4.05 -14.31
C VAL A 227 -15.12 3.51 -14.36
N TYR A 228 -14.62 3.12 -13.21
CA TYR A 228 -13.27 2.61 -13.08
C TYR A 228 -12.99 1.36 -13.94
N MET A 229 -13.95 0.43 -14.06
CA MET A 229 -13.85 -0.73 -14.96
C MET A 229 -13.72 -0.32 -16.42
N PHE A 230 -14.52 0.67 -16.87
CA PHE A 230 -14.38 1.20 -18.23
C PHE A 230 -13.03 1.90 -18.41
N ASP A 231 -12.54 2.64 -17.41
CA ASP A 231 -11.22 3.27 -17.46
C ASP A 231 -10.09 2.24 -17.53
N ILE A 232 -10.18 1.13 -16.78
CA ILE A 232 -9.25 -0.01 -16.87
C ILE A 232 -9.27 -0.63 -18.26
N VAL A 233 -10.45 -0.91 -18.83
CA VAL A 233 -10.52 -1.50 -20.17
C VAL A 233 -9.87 -0.59 -21.23
N HIS A 234 -9.80 0.72 -20.98
CA HIS A 234 -9.31 1.73 -21.92
C HIS A 234 -7.98 2.40 -21.54
N CYS A 235 -7.29 1.99 -20.48
CA CYS A 235 -6.15 2.79 -20.00
C CYS A 235 -4.94 2.79 -20.93
N GLY A 236 -4.76 1.75 -21.76
CA GLY A 236 -3.78 1.71 -22.87
C GLY A 236 -4.29 2.27 -24.21
N CYS A 237 -5.51 2.79 -24.27
CA CYS A 237 -6.06 3.37 -25.51
C CYS A 237 -5.81 4.89 -25.58
N SER A 238 -5.44 5.38 -26.76
CA SER A 238 -5.55 6.82 -27.05
C SER A 238 -7.01 7.20 -27.31
N ARG A 239 -7.37 8.47 -27.11
CA ARG A 239 -8.73 8.98 -27.39
C ARG A 239 -9.17 8.53 -28.79
N TYR A 240 -10.38 7.97 -28.88
CA TYR A 240 -11.01 7.49 -30.11
C TYR A 240 -10.29 6.36 -30.88
N ARG A 241 -9.19 5.79 -30.39
CA ARG A 241 -8.51 4.63 -31.01
C ARG A 241 -8.39 3.48 -30.02
N CYS A 242 -9.51 2.79 -29.81
CA CYS A 242 -9.52 1.58 -28.99
C CYS A 242 -9.01 0.35 -29.75
N ARG A 243 -8.35 -0.54 -29.02
CA ARG A 243 -8.03 -1.88 -29.52
C ARG A 243 -9.32 -2.70 -29.67
N PRO A 244 -9.37 -3.71 -30.56
CA PRO A 244 -10.53 -4.58 -30.71
C PRO A 244 -10.95 -5.27 -29.40
N THR A 245 -9.98 -5.67 -28.58
CA THR A 245 -10.20 -6.29 -27.26
C THR A 245 -10.94 -5.34 -26.32
N CYS A 246 -10.51 -4.08 -26.21
CA CYS A 246 -11.17 -3.06 -25.39
C CYS A 246 -12.63 -2.86 -25.81
N ARG A 247 -12.90 -2.78 -27.12
CA ARG A 247 -14.27 -2.67 -27.66
C ARG A 247 -15.15 -3.85 -27.25
N SER A 248 -14.61 -5.07 -27.33
CA SER A 248 -15.32 -6.29 -26.95
C SER A 248 -15.66 -6.28 -25.46
N SER A 249 -14.66 -6.07 -24.59
CA SER A 249 -14.82 -6.05 -23.14
C SER A 249 -15.78 -4.96 -22.68
N ALA A 250 -15.66 -3.76 -23.22
CA ALA A 250 -16.52 -2.65 -22.85
C ALA A 250 -17.97 -2.82 -23.34
N ARG A 251 -18.19 -3.46 -24.49
CA ARG A 251 -19.54 -3.86 -24.93
C ARG A 251 -20.15 -4.87 -23.96
N LYS A 252 -19.39 -5.89 -23.58
CA LYS A 252 -19.82 -6.90 -22.59
C LYS A 252 -20.22 -6.27 -21.26
N LEU A 253 -19.40 -5.35 -20.74
CA LEU A 253 -19.71 -4.56 -19.54
C LEU A 253 -21.01 -3.77 -19.71
N ALA A 254 -21.15 -3.06 -20.84
CA ALA A 254 -22.33 -2.26 -21.11
C ALA A 254 -23.61 -3.09 -21.19
N ASP A 255 -23.56 -4.27 -21.81
CA ASP A 255 -24.73 -5.15 -21.95
C ASP A 255 -25.18 -5.68 -20.58
N VAL A 256 -24.25 -6.12 -19.73
CA VAL A 256 -24.57 -6.56 -18.36
C VAL A 256 -25.24 -5.47 -17.55
N LEU A 257 -24.67 -4.28 -17.55
CA LEU A 257 -25.20 -3.16 -16.78
C LEU A 257 -26.57 -2.70 -17.29
N ARG A 258 -26.80 -2.69 -18.62
CA ARG A 258 -28.13 -2.44 -19.19
C ARG A 258 -29.16 -3.48 -18.73
N MET A 259 -28.79 -4.76 -18.70
CA MET A 259 -29.67 -5.82 -18.17
C MET A 259 -30.00 -5.61 -16.70
N LYS A 260 -29.08 -5.04 -15.92
CA LYS A 260 -29.28 -4.63 -14.53
C LYS A 260 -29.98 -3.26 -14.39
N GLY A 261 -30.50 -2.71 -15.48
CA GLY A 261 -31.27 -1.47 -15.46
C GLY A 261 -30.42 -0.20 -15.39
N TRP A 262 -29.13 -0.24 -15.69
CA TRP A 262 -28.30 0.97 -15.75
C TRP A 262 -28.41 1.66 -17.11
N ASP A 263 -28.49 2.98 -17.08
CA ASP A 263 -28.26 3.85 -18.22
C ASP A 263 -26.76 3.99 -18.45
N ILE A 264 -26.35 3.64 -19.67
CA ILE A 264 -24.96 3.68 -20.08
C ILE A 264 -24.80 4.65 -21.23
N PRO A 265 -23.78 5.55 -21.15
CA PRO A 265 -23.50 6.51 -22.21
C PRO A 265 -23.27 5.83 -23.55
N SER A 266 -23.55 6.56 -24.63
CA SER A 266 -23.27 6.07 -25.97
C SER A 266 -21.77 5.74 -26.11
N TRP A 267 -21.46 4.80 -27.00
CA TRP A 267 -20.07 4.37 -27.21
C TRP A 267 -19.13 5.54 -27.57
N LEU A 268 -19.62 6.52 -28.33
CA LEU A 268 -18.86 7.73 -28.66
C LEU A 268 -18.53 8.58 -27.43
N GLN A 269 -19.48 8.70 -26.50
CA GLN A 269 -19.26 9.38 -25.22
C GLN A 269 -18.24 8.61 -24.37
N VAL A 270 -18.34 7.28 -24.31
CA VAL A 270 -17.37 6.40 -23.63
C VAL A 270 -15.94 6.60 -24.17
N LEU A 271 -15.79 6.65 -25.50
CA LEU A 271 -14.51 6.87 -26.15
C LEU A 271 -13.93 8.28 -25.96
N GLY A 272 -14.80 9.28 -25.82
CA GLY A 272 -14.42 10.67 -25.57
C GLY A 272 -13.95 10.95 -24.13
N ARG A 273 -14.14 10.00 -23.20
CA ARG A 273 -13.95 10.21 -21.74
C ARG A 273 -14.89 11.26 -21.13
N GLU A 274 -15.97 11.60 -21.81
CA GLU A 274 -16.98 12.59 -21.38
C GLU A 274 -18.13 11.97 -20.57
N TRP A 275 -17.93 10.73 -20.11
CA TRP A 275 -18.99 9.85 -19.63
C TRP A 275 -19.09 9.75 -18.11
N LYS A 276 -18.13 10.34 -17.36
CA LYS A 276 -18.08 10.24 -15.88
C LYS A 276 -19.37 10.69 -15.21
N ASP A 277 -20.10 11.61 -15.84
CA ASP A 277 -21.32 12.19 -15.30
C ASP A 277 -22.63 11.47 -15.66
N GLN A 278 -22.58 10.51 -16.58
CA GLN A 278 -23.75 10.05 -17.33
C GLN A 278 -24.17 8.59 -17.02
N PHE A 279 -23.44 7.87 -16.18
CA PHE A 279 -23.89 6.58 -15.68
C PHE A 279 -24.93 6.80 -14.59
N SER A 280 -26.14 6.25 -14.73
CA SER A 280 -27.23 6.32 -13.75
C SER A 280 -28.09 5.06 -13.74
N PRO A 281 -28.78 4.70 -12.65
CA PRO A 281 -29.78 3.64 -12.70
C PRO A 281 -30.99 4.20 -13.44
N LYS A 282 -31.67 3.37 -14.24
CA LYS A 282 -32.99 3.73 -14.77
C LYS A 282 -33.92 3.83 -13.58
N ILE A 283 -34.32 5.05 -13.27
CA ILE A 283 -35.38 5.29 -12.28
C ILE A 283 -36.66 4.77 -12.91
N GLY A 284 -37.01 3.51 -12.63
CA GLY A 284 -38.34 2.99 -12.90
C GLY A 284 -39.34 3.90 -12.20
N GLY A 285 -40.33 4.40 -12.95
CA GLY A 285 -41.18 5.54 -12.56
C GLY A 285 -42.08 5.39 -11.32
N ASN A 286 -41.77 4.50 -10.36
CA ASN A 286 -42.53 4.32 -9.12
C ASN A 286 -41.67 4.26 -7.83
N THR A 287 -40.35 4.44 -7.89
CA THR A 287 -39.52 4.45 -6.67
C THR A 287 -39.08 5.88 -6.34
N THR A 288 -39.87 6.56 -5.51
CA THR A 288 -39.49 7.85 -4.91
C THR A 288 -38.29 7.61 -3.99
N VAL A 289 -37.09 7.94 -4.45
CA VAL A 289 -35.90 7.94 -3.60
C VAL A 289 -36.06 9.11 -2.62
N TYR A 290 -36.34 8.79 -1.36
CA TYR A 290 -36.29 9.78 -0.28
C TYR A 290 -34.84 10.21 -0.09
N VAL A 291 -34.50 11.39 -0.59
CA VAL A 291 -33.29 12.09 -0.18
C VAL A 291 -33.52 12.52 1.26
N SER A 292 -32.99 11.73 2.21
CA SER A 292 -32.91 12.14 3.61
C SER A 292 -31.91 13.30 3.70
N THR A 293 -32.42 14.53 3.71
CA THR A 293 -31.64 15.69 4.12
C THR A 293 -31.52 15.65 5.65
N GLY A 294 -30.54 14.91 6.14
CA GLY A 294 -30.14 14.97 7.54
C GLY A 294 -29.64 16.37 7.88
N SER A 295 -30.28 16.97 8.88
CA SER A 295 -29.91 18.26 9.50
C SER A 295 -28.81 18.06 10.54
#